data_AF-A0A485LNK1-F1
#
_entry.id   AF-A0A485LNK1-F1
#
_cell.length_a   1.000
_cell.length_b   1.000
_cell.length_c   1.000
_cell.angle_alpha   90.00
_cell.angle_beta   90.00
_cell.angle_gamma   90.00
#
_symmetry.space_group_name_H-M   'P 1'
#
loop_
_entity.id
_entity.type
_entity.pdbx_description
1 polymer ?
#
loop_
_entity_poly.entity_id
_entity_poly.type
_entity_poly.pdbx_seq_one_letter_code
_entity_poly.pdbx_strand_id
1 'polypeptide(L)'
;MLVEVHPATAKRQKTMVEYAVPKSIPTARSGKEACDQWYFSDPKRGVYCAFKDYTQEMIKCDRKKYFERQTLANAFGKFQTFAQFESEYAPFTKTYTGFLKEVRKRKQENSL
;
A
#
# COMPACT_ATOMS: atom_id res chain seq x y z
N MET A 1 11.75 -14.57 57.59
CA MET A 1 11.12 -14.85 56.28
C MET A 1 11.53 -13.73 55.35
N LEU A 2 12.26 -14.04 54.27
CA LEU A 2 12.58 -13.08 53.21
C LEU A 2 11.39 -12.98 52.27
N VAL A 3 10.87 -11.77 52.07
CA VAL A 3 9.77 -11.52 51.13
C VAL A 3 10.37 -11.36 49.75
N GLU A 4 10.08 -12.30 48.85
CA GLU A 4 10.49 -12.24 47.45
C GLU A 4 9.65 -11.16 46.75
N VAL A 5 10.29 -10.03 46.40
CA VAL A 5 9.64 -8.96 45.62
C VAL A 5 9.83 -9.30 44.14
N HIS A 6 8.79 -9.85 43.51
CA HIS A 6 8.78 -10.00 42.05
C HIS A 6 8.79 -8.61 41.40
N PRO A 7 9.76 -8.29 40.52
CA PRO A 7 9.76 -7.00 39.84
C PRO A 7 8.56 -6.94 38.90
N ALA A 8 7.68 -5.95 39.12
CA ALA A 8 6.60 -5.65 38.21
C ALA A 8 7.20 -5.40 36.81
N THR A 9 6.77 -6.19 35.83
CA THR A 9 7.15 -5.98 34.44
C THR A 9 6.76 -4.57 34.03
N ALA A 10 7.77 -3.73 33.79
CA ALA A 10 7.57 -2.35 33.37
C ALA A 10 6.74 -2.36 32.08
N LYS A 11 5.48 -1.91 32.17
CA LYS A 11 4.63 -1.71 31.00
C LYS A 11 5.25 -0.56 30.21
N ARG A 12 5.97 -0.90 29.14
CA ARG A 12 6.59 0.07 28.23
C ARG A 12 5.53 1.07 27.77
N GLN A 13 5.64 2.32 28.24
CA GLN A 13 4.72 3.39 27.87
C GLN A 13 4.97 3.75 26.40
N LYS A 14 4.01 3.43 25.54
CA LYS A 14 4.08 3.74 24.11
C LYS A 14 3.85 5.23 23.90
N THR A 15 4.68 5.88 23.10
CA THR A 15 4.53 7.31 22.81
C THR A 15 3.32 7.55 21.91
N MET A 16 2.76 8.77 21.92
CA MET A 16 1.66 9.16 21.03
C MET A 16 1.99 8.93 19.55
N VAL A 17 3.27 9.01 19.19
CA VAL A 17 3.78 8.74 17.85
C VAL A 17 3.53 7.28 17.45
N GLU A 18 3.75 6.31 18.35
CA GLU A 18 3.47 4.89 18.07
C GLU A 18 1.97 4.58 17.87
N TYR A 19 1.07 5.40 18.42
CA TYR A 19 -0.37 5.30 18.16
C TYR A 19 -0.79 5.96 16.85
N ALA A 20 -0.11 7.04 16.47
CA ALA A 20 -0.39 7.78 15.25
C ALA A 20 0.13 7.07 13.98
N VAL A 21 1.04 6.11 14.10
CA VAL A 21 1.51 5.30 12.96
C VAL A 21 0.38 4.36 12.50
N PRO A 22 -0.07 4.44 11.24
CA PRO A 22 -1.04 3.50 10.70
C PRO A 22 -0.52 2.06 10.85
N LYS A 23 -1.27 1.22 11.55
CA LYS A 23 -0.87 -0.17 11.85
C LYS A 23 -1.14 -1.14 10.69
N SER A 24 -1.78 -0.66 9.63
CA SER A 24 -2.21 -1.48 8.49
C SER A 24 -2.09 -0.71 7.18
N ILE A 25 -1.85 -1.45 6.11
CA ILE A 25 -1.93 -0.93 4.74
C ILE A 25 -3.40 -0.55 4.45
N PRO A 26 -3.68 0.67 3.99
CA PRO A 26 -5.05 1.10 3.66
C PRO A 26 -5.69 0.18 2.61
N THR A 27 -7.01 -0.02 2.70
CA THR A 27 -7.77 -0.76 1.68
C THR A 27 -8.36 0.23 0.69
N ALA A 28 -8.05 0.07 -0.60
CA ALA A 28 -8.67 0.84 -1.68
C ALA A 28 -9.92 0.12 -2.23
N ARG A 29 -10.92 0.90 -2.66
CA ARG A 29 -12.17 0.36 -3.24
C ARG A 29 -12.20 0.40 -4.77
N SER A 30 -11.36 1.23 -5.39
CA SER A 30 -11.25 1.39 -6.85
C SER A 30 -9.80 1.61 -7.27
N GLY A 31 -9.53 1.58 -8.58
CA GLY A 31 -8.23 1.97 -9.13
C GLY A 31 -7.88 3.43 -8.81
N LYS A 32 -8.88 4.32 -8.79
CA LYS A 32 -8.69 5.73 -8.42
C LYS A 32 -8.32 5.90 -6.94
N GLU A 33 -9.05 5.25 -6.03
CA GLU A 33 -8.69 5.28 -4.61
C GLU A 33 -7.30 4.66 -4.37
N ALA A 34 -6.97 3.58 -5.07
CA ALA A 34 -5.64 2.97 -4.99
C ALA A 34 -4.56 3.94 -5.50
N CYS A 35 -4.82 4.66 -6.59
CA CYS A 35 -3.91 5.66 -7.12
C CYS A 35 -3.69 6.81 -6.11
N ASP A 36 -4.77 7.39 -5.58
CA ASP A 36 -4.73 8.53 -4.67
C ASP A 36 -4.10 8.18 -3.31
N GLN A 37 -4.41 7.01 -2.75
CA GLN A 37 -3.90 6.59 -1.44
C GLN A 37 -2.43 6.21 -1.49
N TRP A 38 -1.96 5.72 -2.63
CA TRP A 38 -0.67 5.04 -2.71
C TRP A 38 0.32 5.71 -3.64
N TYR A 39 -0.03 6.77 -4.36
CA TYR A 39 0.86 7.46 -5.29
C TYR A 39 0.62 8.97 -5.31
N PHE A 40 1.66 9.72 -5.66
CA PHE A 40 1.57 11.14 -5.98
C PHE A 40 2.22 11.40 -7.33
N SER A 41 1.72 12.39 -8.06
CA SER A 41 2.39 12.89 -9.24
C SER A 41 3.63 13.68 -8.80
N ASP A 42 4.83 13.22 -9.18
CA ASP A 42 6.04 14.02 -9.02
C ASP A 42 6.17 14.99 -10.20
N PRO A 43 5.95 16.31 -10.02
CA PRO A 43 6.01 17.27 -11.10
C PRO A 43 7.40 17.42 -11.73
N LYS A 44 8.48 16.96 -11.06
CA LYS A 44 9.85 17.01 -11.62
C LYS A 44 10.18 15.79 -12.47
N ARG A 45 9.57 14.63 -12.17
CA ARG A 45 9.84 13.36 -12.86
C ARG A 45 8.75 13.00 -13.87
N GLY A 46 7.58 13.63 -13.80
CA GLY A 46 6.48 13.36 -14.72
C GLY A 46 5.92 11.94 -14.60
N VAL A 47 6.11 11.26 -13.48
CA VAL A 47 5.60 9.91 -13.22
C VAL A 47 5.00 9.83 -11.82
N TYR A 48 4.01 8.94 -11.64
CA TYR A 48 3.47 8.63 -10.32
C TYR A 48 4.54 7.93 -9.46
N CYS A 49 4.88 8.56 -8.33
CA CYS A 49 5.79 8.02 -7.33
C CYS A 49 4.98 7.41 -6.19
N ALA A 50 5.36 6.21 -5.72
CA ALA A 50 4.63 5.54 -4.65
C ALA A 50 4.76 6.30 -3.31
N PHE A 51 3.62 6.59 -2.68
CA PHE A 51 3.51 7.21 -1.37
C PHE A 51 3.98 6.21 -0.29
N LYS A 52 5.17 6.41 0.27
CA LYS A 52 5.67 5.80 1.52
C LYS A 52 6.23 4.37 1.47
N ASP A 53 7.38 4.29 2.10
CA ASP A 53 7.95 3.12 2.76
C ASP A 53 7.02 2.66 3.89
N TYR A 54 6.50 1.44 3.78
CA TYR A 54 5.78 0.82 4.89
C TYR A 54 6.77 0.23 5.88
N THR A 55 6.47 0.35 7.17
CA THR A 55 7.29 -0.28 8.19
C THR A 55 7.20 -1.80 8.07
N GLN A 56 8.25 -2.50 8.53
CA GLN A 56 8.27 -3.96 8.57
C GLN A 56 7.08 -4.55 9.35
N GLU A 57 6.60 -3.85 10.38
CA GLU A 57 5.42 -4.25 11.14
C GLU A 57 4.16 -4.22 10.28
N MET A 58 3.92 -3.15 9.52
CA MET A 58 2.77 -3.06 8.61
C MET A 58 2.79 -4.16 7.53
N ILE A 59 3.98 -4.43 6.98
CA ILE A 59 4.17 -5.49 5.98
C ILE A 59 3.92 -6.86 6.61
N LYS A 60 4.40 -7.11 7.84
CA LYS A 60 4.14 -8.36 8.58
C LYS A 60 2.65 -8.53 8.88
N CYS A 61 1.95 -7.46 9.24
CA CYS A 61 0.51 -7.51 9.51
C CYS A 61 -0.31 -7.88 8.27
N ASP A 62 0.08 -7.43 7.07
CA ASP A 62 -0.64 -7.76 5.84
C ASP A 62 0.28 -7.86 4.61
N ARG A 63 1.04 -8.95 4.54
CA ARG A 63 1.96 -9.23 3.42
C ARG A 63 1.22 -9.30 2.08
N LYS A 64 0.00 -9.82 2.08
CA LYS A 64 -0.80 -9.98 0.86
C LYS A 64 -1.13 -8.62 0.26
N LYS A 65 -1.68 -7.69 1.04
CA LYS A 65 -1.96 -6.33 0.57
C LYS A 65 -0.70 -5.61 0.13
N TYR A 66 0.43 -5.85 0.80
CA TYR A 66 1.71 -5.27 0.39
C TYR A 66 2.12 -5.70 -1.02
N PHE A 67 2.08 -7.01 -1.32
CA PHE A 67 2.42 -7.52 -2.66
C PHE A 67 1.42 -7.07 -3.74
N GLU A 68 0.14 -6.99 -3.38
CA GLU A 68 -0.89 -6.45 -4.27
C GLU A 68 -0.57 -5.02 -4.66
N ARG A 69 -0.29 -4.16 -3.67
CA ARG A 69 0.09 -2.78 -3.91
C ARG A 69 1.33 -2.67 -4.79
N GLN A 70 2.40 -3.43 -4.50
CA GLN A 70 3.61 -3.42 -5.35
C GLN A 70 3.30 -3.80 -6.79
N THR A 71 2.41 -4.76 -7.00
CA THR A 71 2.01 -5.17 -8.34
C THR A 71 1.27 -4.04 -9.07
N LEU A 72 0.37 -3.35 -8.37
CA LEU A 72 -0.34 -2.19 -8.91
C LEU A 72 0.61 -0.99 -9.14
N ALA A 73 1.66 -0.84 -8.31
CA ALA A 73 2.67 0.21 -8.44
C ALA A 73 3.42 0.14 -9.76
N ASN A 74 3.83 -1.08 -10.12
CA ASN A 74 4.53 -1.31 -11.37
C ASN A 74 3.65 -0.97 -12.58
N ALA A 75 2.35 -1.27 -12.49
CA ALA A 75 1.39 -0.91 -13.54
C ALA A 75 1.23 0.61 -13.67
N PHE A 76 0.99 1.30 -12.54
CA PHE A 76 0.84 2.76 -12.54
C PHE A 76 2.10 3.50 -12.99
N GLY A 77 3.28 3.00 -12.65
CA GLY A 77 4.57 3.62 -13.00
C GLY A 77 4.82 3.77 -14.51
N LYS A 78 4.01 3.11 -15.35
CA LYS A 78 4.05 3.27 -16.81
C LYS A 78 3.27 4.46 -17.34
N PHE A 79 2.43 5.07 -16.51
CA PHE A 79 1.54 6.15 -16.92
C PHE A 79 1.90 7.44 -16.20
N GLN A 80 1.80 8.54 -16.93
CA GLN A 80 2.08 9.87 -16.40
C GLN A 80 0.86 10.45 -15.67
N THR A 81 -0.36 10.05 -16.07
CA THR A 81 -1.61 10.50 -15.45
C THR A 81 -2.55 9.33 -15.16
N PHE A 82 -3.40 9.47 -14.14
CA PHE A 82 -4.43 8.46 -13.88
C PHE A 82 -5.41 8.34 -15.06
N ALA A 83 -5.67 9.42 -15.81
CA ALA A 83 -6.55 9.39 -16.97
C ALA A 83 -6.01 8.49 -18.10
N GLN A 84 -4.70 8.54 -18.38
CA GLN A 84 -4.07 7.63 -19.34
C GLN A 84 -4.18 6.18 -18.88
N PHE A 85 -3.89 5.93 -17.61
CA PHE A 85 -4.05 4.62 -17.01
C PHE A 85 -5.51 4.13 -17.09
N GLU A 86 -6.48 4.98 -16.77
CA GLU A 86 -7.90 4.63 -16.78
C GLU A 86 -8.40 4.30 -18.18
N SER A 87 -7.94 5.02 -19.20
CA SER A 87 -8.25 4.70 -20.60
C SER A 87 -7.74 3.32 -21.01
N GLU A 88 -6.53 2.94 -20.57
CA GLU A 88 -5.87 1.68 -20.96
C GLU A 88 -6.40 0.45 -20.18
N TYR A 89 -6.89 0.69 -18.97
CA TYR A 89 -7.41 -0.35 -18.06
C TYR A 89 -8.93 -0.34 -17.93
N ALA A 90 -9.64 0.52 -18.66
CA ALA A 90 -11.09 0.47 -18.73
C ALA A 90 -11.57 -0.88 -19.29
N PRO A 91 -12.68 -1.45 -18.79
CA PRO A 91 -13.55 -0.95 -17.72
C PRO A 91 -13.15 -1.42 -16.30
N PHE A 92 -11.97 -2.03 -16.14
CA PHE A 92 -11.57 -2.77 -14.94
C PHE A 92 -11.25 -1.87 -13.73
N THR A 93 -10.99 -0.58 -13.94
CA THR A 93 -10.60 0.38 -12.90
C THR A 93 -11.70 0.71 -11.88
N LYS A 94 -12.97 0.40 -12.20
CA LYS A 94 -14.14 0.72 -11.36
C LYS A 94 -14.14 0.01 -10.01
N THR A 95 -13.54 -1.17 -9.92
CA THR A 95 -13.45 -1.93 -8.67
C THR A 95 -12.01 -2.34 -8.41
N TYR A 96 -11.59 -2.37 -7.14
CA TYR A 96 -10.25 -2.80 -6.77
C TYR A 96 -9.95 -4.23 -7.25
N THR A 97 -10.90 -5.15 -7.08
CA THR A 97 -10.73 -6.56 -7.49
C THR A 97 -10.62 -6.72 -9.00
N GLY A 98 -11.43 -5.99 -9.78
CA GLY A 98 -11.36 -5.99 -11.23
C GLY A 98 -10.01 -5.49 -11.72
N PHE A 99 -9.57 -4.35 -11.17
CA PHE A 99 -8.28 -3.76 -11.47
C PHE A 99 -7.11 -4.71 -11.15
N LEU A 100 -7.08 -5.27 -9.94
CA LEU A 100 -6.03 -6.17 -9.51
C LEU A 100 -5.94 -7.45 -10.36
N LYS A 101 -7.09 -8.00 -10.77
CA LYS A 101 -7.14 -9.17 -11.66
C LYS A 101 -6.52 -8.85 -13.01
N GLU A 102 -6.89 -7.71 -13.61
CA GLU A 102 -6.38 -7.30 -14.92
C GLU A 102 -4.86 -7.06 -14.90
N VAL A 103 -4.35 -6.35 -13.88
CA VAL A 103 -2.91 -6.15 -13.72
C VAL A 103 -2.16 -7.47 -13.55
N ARG A 104 -2.68 -8.39 -12.73
CA ARG A 104 -2.05 -9.70 -12.55
C ARG A 104 -2.03 -10.52 -13.83
N LYS A 105 -3.11 -10.48 -14.62
CA LYS A 105 -3.20 -11.13 -15.93
C LYS A 105 -2.11 -10.59 -16.86
N ARG A 106 -2.03 -9.26 -17.04
CA ARG A 106 -1.00 -8.63 -17.89
C ARG A 106 0.43 -8.94 -17.42
N LYS A 107 0.65 -9.02 -16.11
CA LYS A 107 1.93 -9.45 -15.53
C LYS A 107 2.29 -10.89 -15.90
N GLN A 108 1.33 -11.80 -15.88
CA GLN A 108 1.55 -13.19 -16.28
C GLN A 108 1.83 -13.32 -17.78
N GLU A 109 1.22 -12.44 -18.59
CA GLU A 109 1.39 -12.38 -20.03
C GLU A 109 2.66 -11.60 -20.45
N ASN A 110 3.48 -11.13 -19.50
CA ASN A 110 4.63 -10.24 -19.74
C ASN A 110 4.28 -8.97 -20.52
N SER A 111 3.02 -8.53 -20.46
CA SER A 111 2.52 -7.29 -21.06
C SER A 111 2.38 -6.17 -20.02
N LEU A 112 2.79 -6.42 -18.78
CA LEU A 112 2.75 -5.43 -17.70
C LEU A 112 3.79 -4.35 -17.87
#